data_AF-W1YTQ1-F1
#
_entry.id   AF-W1YTQ1-F1
#
_cell.length_a   1.000
_cell.length_b   1.000
_cell.length_c   1.000
_cell.angle_alpha   90.00
_cell.angle_beta   90.00
_cell.angle_gamma   90.00
#
_symmetry.space_group_name_H-M   'P 1'
#
loop_
_entity.id
_entity.type
_entity.pdbx_description
1 polymer ?
#
loop_
_entity_poly.entity_id
_entity_poly.type
_entity_poly.pdbx_seq_one_letter_code
_entity_poly.pdbx_strand_id
1 'polypeptide(L)'
;FELKPDRDRGTKLLRYIADVTINGYSGAGAQEVPDFEPIQMPSTLDVSPASGTKQKFDELGPDKFSKWLSEQKQVFFTDTTWRDAHQSLFATRLRTIDMARVAGHAAKGVPNLFSLECWGGATFDVSY
;
A
#
# COMPACT_ATOMS: atom_id res chain seq x y z
N PHE A 1 32.48 28.81 -5.80
CA PHE A 1 31.04 28.93 -6.07
C PHE A 1 30.39 27.60 -5.71
N GLU A 2 29.45 27.59 -4.76
CA GLU A 2 28.61 26.42 -4.49
C GLU A 2 27.38 26.49 -5.42
N LEU A 3 27.24 25.50 -6.30
CA LEU A 3 26.09 25.38 -7.18
C LEU A 3 25.09 24.40 -6.55
N LYS A 4 23.86 24.86 -6.30
CA LYS A 4 22.76 23.98 -5.91
C LYS A 4 22.16 23.33 -7.16
N PRO A 5 22.01 21.99 -7.19
CA PRO A 5 21.39 21.32 -8.32
C PRO A 5 19.92 21.72 -8.42
N ASP A 6 19.51 22.17 -9.60
CA ASP A 6 18.12 22.51 -9.89
C ASP A 6 17.26 21.24 -10.01
N ARG A 7 16.01 21.31 -9.57
CA ARG A 7 15.08 20.17 -9.53
C ARG A 7 14.04 20.30 -10.63
N ASP A 8 14.30 19.69 -11.77
CA ASP A 8 13.35 19.64 -12.88
C ASP A 8 12.52 18.33 -12.88
N ARG A 9 11.41 18.31 -12.13
CA ARG A 9 10.50 17.15 -12.08
C ARG A 9 9.60 17.05 -13.30
N GLY A 10 9.23 18.19 -13.91
CA GLY A 10 8.32 18.24 -15.05
C GLY A 10 8.94 17.59 -16.27
N THR A 11 10.17 17.99 -16.62
CA THR A 11 10.90 17.39 -17.75
C THR A 11 11.18 15.91 -17.53
N LYS A 12 11.50 15.49 -16.29
CA LYS A 12 11.70 14.07 -15.96
C LYS A 12 10.44 13.24 -16.16
N LEU A 13 9.29 13.75 -15.75
CA LEU A 13 8.00 13.07 -15.94
C LEU A 13 7.65 12.94 -17.42
N LEU A 14 7.77 14.02 -18.18
CA LEU A 14 7.50 14.01 -19.63
C LEU A 14 8.43 13.05 -20.37
N ARG A 15 9.71 13.00 -20.00
CA ARG A 15 10.67 12.03 -20.54
C ARG A 15 10.26 10.59 -20.24
N TYR A 16 9.85 10.29 -19.01
CA TYR A 16 9.39 8.96 -18.64
C TYR A 16 8.16 8.53 -19.44
N ILE A 17 7.16 9.42 -19.57
CA ILE A 17 5.95 9.13 -20.36
C ILE A 17 6.34 8.89 -21.82
N ALA A 18 7.15 9.76 -22.43
CA ALA A 18 7.57 9.60 -23.82
C ALA A 18 8.34 8.29 -24.05
N ASP A 19 9.27 7.95 -23.16
CA ASP A 19 10.04 6.71 -23.24
C ASP A 19 9.15 5.47 -23.14
N VAL A 20 8.26 5.39 -22.15
CA VAL A 20 7.34 4.26 -21.99
C VAL A 20 6.35 4.17 -23.15
N THR A 21 5.86 5.30 -23.67
CA THR A 21 4.93 5.32 -24.81
C THR A 21 5.58 4.79 -26.10
N ILE A 22 6.85 5.14 -26.36
CA ILE A 22 7.54 4.76 -27.60
C ILE A 22 8.19 3.38 -27.48
N ASN A 23 8.87 3.12 -26.37
CA ASN A 23 9.72 1.93 -26.19
C ASN A 23 9.07 0.82 -25.34
N GLY A 24 7.93 1.10 -24.70
CA GLY A 24 7.26 0.16 -23.80
C GLY A 24 7.93 0.03 -22.44
N TYR A 25 7.20 -0.55 -21.48
CA TYR A 25 7.78 -0.90 -20.18
C TYR A 25 8.81 -2.03 -20.34
N SER A 26 10.00 -1.87 -19.76
CA SER A 26 11.13 -2.81 -19.88
C SER A 26 11.52 -3.17 -21.33
N GLY A 27 11.30 -2.26 -22.28
CA GLY A 27 11.65 -2.49 -23.69
C GLY A 27 10.72 -3.43 -24.43
N ALA A 28 9.48 -3.61 -23.95
CA ALA A 28 8.47 -4.45 -24.60
C ALA A 28 7.97 -3.91 -25.95
N GLY A 29 8.44 -2.74 -26.39
CA GLY A 29 7.94 -2.01 -27.55
C GLY A 29 6.66 -1.24 -27.24
N ALA A 30 6.23 -0.38 -28.16
CA ALA A 30 4.98 0.37 -28.01
C ALA A 30 3.79 -0.59 -27.78
N GLN A 31 3.03 -0.35 -26.72
CA GLN A 31 1.84 -1.10 -26.36
C GLN A 31 0.63 -0.18 -26.34
N GLU A 32 -0.51 -0.66 -26.83
CA GLU A 32 -1.77 0.04 -26.62
C GLU A 32 -2.10 0.03 -25.13
N VAL A 33 -2.41 1.21 -24.58
CA VAL A 33 -2.87 1.32 -23.21
C VAL A 33 -4.26 0.70 -23.14
N PRO A 34 -4.50 -0.32 -22.30
CA PRO A 34 -5.83 -0.90 -22.15
C PRO A 34 -6.83 0.17 -21.72
N ASP A 35 -8.05 0.08 -22.23
CA ASP A 35 -9.16 0.86 -21.68
C ASP A 35 -9.55 0.24 -20.32
N PHE A 36 -9.32 0.99 -19.25
CA PHE A 36 -9.58 0.53 -17.89
C PHE A 36 -10.96 1.00 -17.45
N GLU A 37 -11.75 0.09 -16.89
CA GLU A 37 -12.97 0.47 -16.19
C GLU A 37 -12.64 1.43 -15.04
N PRO A 38 -13.52 2.42 -14.76
CA PRO A 38 -13.35 3.28 -13.60
C PRO A 38 -13.27 2.46 -12.31
N ILE A 39 -12.30 2.79 -11.45
CA ILE A 39 -12.15 2.14 -10.14
C ILE A 39 -13.44 2.35 -9.33
N GLN A 40 -14.05 1.25 -8.90
CA GLN A 40 -15.19 1.28 -7.98
C GLN A 40 -14.68 1.56 -6.56
N MET A 41 -14.77 2.81 -6.14
CA MET A 41 -14.36 3.21 -4.79
C MET A 41 -15.42 2.83 -3.75
N PRO A 42 -15.02 2.39 -2.55
CA PRO A 42 -15.94 2.24 -1.42
C PRO A 42 -16.62 3.58 -1.10
N SER A 43 -17.82 3.52 -0.51
CA SER A 43 -18.49 4.72 -0.03
C SER A 43 -17.65 5.45 1.02
N THR A 44 -17.67 6.79 0.97
CA THR A 44 -16.99 7.61 1.95
C THR A 44 -17.65 7.46 3.31
N LEU A 45 -16.90 6.95 4.28
CA LEU A 45 -17.35 6.87 5.67
C LEU A 45 -17.03 8.18 6.39
N ASP A 46 -18.08 8.91 6.80
CA ASP A 46 -17.96 10.15 7.59
C ASP A 46 -17.77 9.84 9.09
N VAL A 47 -16.78 9.00 9.37
CA VAL A 47 -16.35 8.64 10.73
C VAL A 47 -14.85 8.74 10.80
N SER A 48 -14.34 9.06 11.99
CA SER A 48 -12.92 8.91 12.27
C SER A 48 -12.58 7.43 12.43
N PRO A 49 -11.37 6.98 12.04
CA PRO A 49 -10.92 5.62 12.32
C PRO A 49 -11.05 5.31 13.82
N ALA A 50 -11.65 4.17 14.16
CA ALA A 50 -11.77 3.76 15.56
C ALA A 50 -10.39 3.37 16.12
N SER A 51 -10.25 3.47 17.45
CA SER A 51 -9.04 2.98 18.14
C SER A 51 -8.99 1.46 18.05
N GLY A 52 -7.92 0.93 17.45
CA GLY A 52 -7.74 -0.50 17.21
C GLY A 52 -6.62 -1.11 18.05
N THR A 53 -6.11 -2.25 17.58
CA THR A 53 -4.98 -2.96 18.20
C THR A 53 -3.72 -2.11 18.28
N LYS A 54 -3.52 -1.16 17.37
CA LYS A 54 -2.37 -0.25 17.41
C LYS A 54 -2.37 0.65 18.66
N GLN A 55 -3.49 1.32 18.95
CA GLN A 55 -3.62 2.12 20.16
C GLN A 55 -3.48 1.27 21.41
N LYS A 56 -4.08 0.06 21.40
CA LYS A 56 -3.96 -0.90 22.49
C LYS A 56 -2.50 -1.33 22.75
N PHE A 57 -1.73 -1.54 21.68
CA PHE A 57 -0.32 -1.87 21.76
C PHE A 57 0.50 -0.72 22.35
N ASP A 58 0.23 0.52 21.93
CA ASP A 58 0.94 1.71 22.44
C ASP A 58 0.69 1.94 23.94
N GLU A 59 -0.52 1.65 24.41
CA GLU A 59 -0.90 1.76 25.82
C GLU A 59 -0.28 0.67 26.70
N LEU A 60 -0.31 -0.59 26.22
CA LEU A 60 0.07 -1.75 27.02
C LEU A 60 1.55 -2.09 26.94
N GLY A 61 2.19 -1.80 25.80
CA GLY A 61 3.49 -2.36 25.44
C GLY A 61 3.41 -3.86 25.11
N PRO A 62 4.53 -4.44 24.63
CA PRO A 62 4.54 -5.79 24.04
C PRO A 62 4.12 -6.90 25.01
N ASP A 63 4.65 -6.93 26.22
CA ASP A 63 4.40 -8.04 27.16
C ASP A 63 2.94 -8.09 27.63
N LYS A 64 2.38 -6.94 28.00
CA LYS A 64 0.98 -6.84 28.43
C LYS A 64 0.02 -7.03 27.26
N PHE A 65 0.40 -6.59 26.06
CA PHE A 65 -0.40 -6.82 24.86
C PHE A 65 -0.51 -8.30 24.53
N SER A 66 0.59 -9.06 24.59
CA SER A 66 0.57 -10.52 24.38
C SER A 66 -0.32 -11.23 25.39
N LYS A 67 -0.27 -10.83 26.67
CA LYS A 67 -1.17 -11.37 27.69
C LYS A 67 -2.64 -11.05 27.37
N TRP A 68 -2.94 -9.79 27.09
CA TRP A 68 -4.29 -9.36 26.70
C TRP A 68 -4.82 -10.15 25.50
N LEU A 69 -3.96 -10.39 24.49
CA LEU A 69 -4.30 -11.16 23.30
C LEU A 69 -4.68 -12.61 23.63
N SER A 70 -3.93 -13.25 24.54
CA SER A 70 -4.21 -14.63 24.99
C SER A 70 -5.52 -14.79 25.77
N GLU A 71 -6.03 -13.70 26.34
CA GLU A 71 -7.29 -13.66 27.09
C GLU A 71 -8.51 -13.46 26.17
N GLN A 72 -8.30 -13.13 24.89
CA GLN A 72 -9.39 -12.91 23.94
C GLN A 72 -9.97 -14.23 23.45
N LYS A 73 -11.32 -14.32 23.41
CA LYS A 73 -12.02 -15.49 22.87
C LYS A 73 -12.24 -15.42 21.36
N GLN A 74 -12.23 -14.22 20.78
CA GLN A 74 -12.43 -14.06 19.34
C GLN A 74 -11.18 -14.44 18.55
N VAL A 75 -11.40 -14.86 17.30
CA VAL A 75 -10.34 -15.01 16.32
C VAL A 75 -10.03 -13.65 15.72
N PHE A 76 -8.74 -13.34 15.65
CA PHE A 76 -8.24 -12.14 15.02
C PHE A 76 -7.81 -12.40 13.58
N PHE A 77 -7.98 -11.39 12.72
CA PHE A 77 -7.58 -11.45 11.32
C PHE A 77 -6.46 -10.45 11.04
N THR A 78 -5.46 -10.92 10.31
CA THR A 78 -4.45 -10.09 9.66
C THR A 78 -4.77 -10.07 8.18
N ASP A 79 -4.97 -8.88 7.61
CA ASP A 79 -5.12 -8.74 6.17
C ASP A 79 -3.73 -8.77 5.50
N THR A 80 -3.61 -9.55 4.43
CA THR A 80 -2.36 -9.75 3.69
C THR A 80 -2.41 -9.14 2.29
N THR A 81 -3.47 -8.39 1.98
CA THR A 81 -3.73 -7.83 0.65
C THR A 81 -2.57 -6.96 0.16
N TRP A 82 -1.92 -6.22 1.08
CA TRP A 82 -0.83 -5.29 0.76
C TRP A 82 0.57 -5.93 0.74
N ARG A 83 0.72 -7.22 1.05
CA ARG A 83 2.02 -7.92 0.99
C ARG A 83 1.88 -9.30 0.37
N ASP A 84 1.47 -10.31 1.15
CA ASP A 84 1.55 -11.71 0.72
C ASP A 84 0.64 -12.05 -0.46
N ALA A 85 -0.54 -11.42 -0.53
CA ALA A 85 -1.52 -11.69 -1.59
C ALA A 85 -0.95 -11.35 -2.96
N HIS A 86 -0.44 -10.13 -3.15
CA HIS A 86 0.13 -9.73 -4.45
C HIS A 86 1.52 -10.31 -4.69
N GLN A 87 2.27 -10.64 -3.62
CA GLN A 87 3.51 -11.43 -3.75
C GLN A 87 3.21 -12.79 -4.38
N SER A 88 2.10 -13.43 -4.02
CA SER A 88 1.68 -14.72 -4.55
C SER A 88 1.02 -14.62 -5.93
N LEU A 89 0.16 -13.62 -6.15
CA LEU A 89 -0.70 -13.56 -7.34
C LEU A 89 -0.12 -12.74 -8.50
N PHE A 90 0.60 -11.65 -8.22
CA PHE A 90 1.03 -10.69 -9.24
C PHE A 90 2.51 -10.32 -9.07
N ALA A 91 3.34 -11.29 -8.67
CA ALA A 91 4.80 -11.15 -8.55
C ALA A 91 5.25 -9.92 -7.75
N THR A 92 4.53 -9.60 -6.67
CA THR A 92 4.84 -8.47 -5.77
C THR A 92 4.70 -7.09 -6.44
N ARG A 93 3.91 -6.97 -7.53
CA ARG A 93 3.84 -5.74 -8.34
C ARG A 93 2.72 -4.76 -7.95
N LEU A 94 2.03 -4.95 -6.81
CA LEU A 94 1.07 -3.97 -6.33
C LEU A 94 1.80 -2.68 -5.91
N ARG A 95 1.38 -1.53 -6.43
CA ARG A 95 2.08 -0.26 -6.25
C ARG A 95 1.53 0.54 -5.07
N THR A 96 2.38 1.37 -4.48
CA THR A 96 1.99 2.31 -3.40
C THR A 96 0.83 3.23 -3.79
N ILE A 97 0.75 3.63 -5.06
CA ILE A 97 -0.34 4.50 -5.53
C ILE A 97 -1.71 3.83 -5.38
N ASP A 98 -1.81 2.52 -5.59
CA ASP A 98 -3.07 1.79 -5.51
C ASP A 98 -3.47 1.53 -4.05
N MET A 99 -2.50 1.16 -3.20
CA MET A 99 -2.72 0.99 -1.76
C MET A 99 -3.12 2.31 -1.09
N ALA A 100 -2.42 3.41 -1.39
CA ALA A 100 -2.66 4.71 -0.76
C ALA A 100 -4.05 5.28 -1.06
N ARG A 101 -4.59 5.02 -2.27
CA ARG A 101 -5.95 5.45 -2.66
C ARG A 101 -7.04 4.90 -1.75
N VAL A 102 -6.86 3.68 -1.21
CA VAL A 102 -7.87 3.00 -0.40
C VAL A 102 -7.53 2.92 1.10
N ALA A 103 -6.32 3.29 1.50
CA ALA A 103 -5.85 3.17 2.88
C ALA A 103 -6.78 3.85 3.91
N GLY A 104 -7.27 5.05 3.59
CA GLY A 104 -8.23 5.76 4.46
C GLY A 104 -9.58 5.05 4.59
N HIS A 105 -10.03 4.39 3.52
CA HIS A 105 -11.25 3.58 3.54
C HIS A 105 -11.06 2.31 4.37
N ALA A 106 -9.91 1.63 4.21
CA ALA A 106 -9.58 0.44 5.00
C ALA A 106 -9.55 0.77 6.51
N ALA A 107 -8.87 1.85 6.90
CA ALA A 107 -8.78 2.25 8.31
C ALA A 107 -10.15 2.54 8.96
N LYS A 108 -11.12 3.06 8.19
CA LYS A 108 -12.47 3.36 8.68
C LYS A 108 -13.44 2.19 8.58
N GLY A 109 -13.33 1.38 7.53
CA GLY A 109 -14.28 0.33 7.19
C GLY A 109 -13.99 -1.02 7.85
N VAL A 110 -12.73 -1.30 8.19
CA VAL A 110 -12.32 -2.56 8.84
C VAL A 110 -11.45 -2.31 10.09
N PRO A 111 -11.94 -1.51 11.07
CA PRO A 111 -11.13 -1.10 12.22
C PRO A 111 -10.76 -2.23 13.18
N ASN A 112 -11.43 -3.40 13.06
CA ASN A 112 -11.23 -4.54 13.95
C ASN A 112 -10.19 -5.55 13.46
N LEU A 113 -9.49 -5.26 12.35
CA LEU A 113 -8.34 -6.06 11.94
C LEU A 113 -7.26 -6.00 13.02
N PHE A 114 -6.62 -7.14 13.28
CA PHE A 114 -5.54 -7.21 14.24
C PHE A 114 -4.30 -6.51 13.73
N SER A 115 -3.96 -6.75 12.46
CA SER A 115 -2.88 -6.06 11.79
C SER A 115 -3.10 -6.03 10.28
N LEU A 116 -2.36 -5.15 9.61
CA LEU A 116 -2.19 -5.15 8.17
C LEU A 116 -0.78 -5.62 7.88
N GLU A 117 -0.67 -6.71 7.15
CA GLU A 117 0.61 -7.17 6.66
C GLU A 117 0.94 -6.44 5.36
N CYS A 118 1.73 -5.39 5.47
CA CYS A 118 1.95 -4.42 4.40
C CYS A 118 3.43 -4.18 4.05
N TRP A 119 4.35 -4.95 4.64
CA TRP A 119 5.77 -4.79 4.41
C TRP A 119 6.57 -6.06 4.73
N GLY A 120 7.84 -6.10 4.29
CA GLY A 120 8.70 -7.27 4.39
C GLY A 120 8.52 -8.26 3.23
N GLY A 121 9.08 -9.45 3.34
CA GLY A 121 9.13 -10.42 2.24
C GLY A 121 9.85 -9.84 1.01
N ALA A 122 9.32 -10.08 -0.18
CA ALA A 122 9.91 -9.59 -1.43
C ALA A 122 9.62 -8.10 -1.70
N THR A 123 8.75 -7.45 -0.92
CA THR A 123 8.32 -6.06 -1.22
C THR A 123 9.48 -5.06 -1.17
N PHE A 124 10.47 -5.26 -0.29
CA PHE A 124 11.62 -4.37 -0.18
C PHE A 124 12.46 -4.40 -1.47
N ASP A 125 12.92 -5.59 -1.87
CA ASP A 125 13.76 -5.78 -3.06
C ASP A 125 13.04 -5.35 -4.35
N VAL A 126 11.77 -5.72 -4.50
CA VAL A 126 10.99 -5.41 -5.72
C VAL A 126 10.66 -3.92 -5.87
N SER A 127 10.62 -3.17 -4.77
CA SER A 127 10.23 -1.76 -4.78
C SER A 127 11.35 -0.78 -5.16
N TYR A 128 12.61 -1.21 -5.05
CA TYR A 128 13.79 -0.42 -5.43
C TYR A 128 14.15 -0.61 -6.91
#